data_AF-A0A067PI00-F1
#
_entry.id   AF-A0A067PI00-F1
#
_cell.length_a   1.000
_cell.length_b   1.000
_cell.length_c   1.000
_cell.angle_alpha   90.00
_cell.angle_beta   90.00
_cell.angle_gamma   90.00
#
_symmetry.space_group_name_H-M   'P 1'
#
loop_
_entity.id
_entity.type
_entity.pdbx_description
1 polymer ?
#
loop_
_entity_poly.entity_id
_entity_poly.type
_entity_poly.pdbx_seq_one_letter_code
_entity_poly.pdbx_strand_id
1 'polypeptide(L)'
;MLDHFQVLSKEQMKAETFVIDPGMHGQRYTRLAWFWSLDVNKVDDPYMVEFTRVHWLRAKCKQDRWQEEATILYHEINWTIQWFKNQSRIWLGQMTSSEGSDQQGKRCYAAKQAAMWQKMAENGETAFEAVCSDFLVIRGWK
;
A
#
# COMPACT_ATOMS: atom_id res chain seq x y z
N MET A 1 -35.54 -18.66 28.94
CA MET A 1 -35.21 -18.69 27.49
C MET A 1 -36.37 -18.05 26.73
N LEU A 2 -36.44 -16.71 26.71
CA LEU A 2 -37.29 -15.87 25.82
C LEU A 2 -37.15 -14.35 26.12
N ASP A 3 -36.18 -13.91 26.92
CA ASP A 3 -36.10 -12.51 27.40
C ASP A 3 -35.47 -11.50 26.41
N HIS A 4 -35.32 -11.84 25.12
CA HIS A 4 -34.61 -10.97 24.16
C HIS A 4 -35.35 -10.68 22.86
N PHE A 5 -36.59 -11.16 22.68
CA PHE A 5 -37.36 -10.85 21.48
C PHE A 5 -38.32 -9.70 21.75
N GLN A 6 -38.08 -8.55 21.12
CA GLN A 6 -39.04 -7.45 21.13
C GLN A 6 -40.11 -7.70 20.06
N VAL A 7 -41.34 -7.26 20.33
CA VAL A 7 -42.47 -7.43 19.40
C VAL A 7 -42.22 -6.61 18.13
N LEU A 8 -42.30 -7.25 16.97
CA LEU A 8 -42.14 -6.60 15.67
C LEU A 8 -43.40 -5.80 15.32
N SER A 9 -43.28 -4.47 15.22
CA SER A 9 -44.39 -3.62 14.79
C SER A 9 -44.44 -3.49 13.26
N LYS A 10 -45.65 -3.29 12.69
CA LYS A 10 -45.81 -3.08 11.24
C LYS A 10 -45.08 -1.85 10.72
N GLU A 11 -44.86 -0.85 11.57
CA GLU A 11 -44.14 0.37 11.22
C GLU A 11 -42.64 0.10 10.98
N GLN A 12 -42.05 -0.79 11.77
CA GLN A 12 -40.66 -1.23 11.64
C GLN A 12 -40.40 -2.16 10.44
N MET A 13 -41.47 -2.67 9.82
CA MET A 13 -41.41 -3.54 8.64
C MET A 13 -41.50 -2.77 7.32
N LYS A 14 -41.68 -1.45 7.38
CA LYS A 14 -41.66 -0.59 6.20
C LYS A 14 -40.23 -0.49 5.69
N ALA A 15 -40.01 -0.87 4.44
CA ALA A 15 -38.73 -0.66 3.77
C ALA A 15 -38.56 0.83 3.51
N GLU A 16 -37.78 1.51 4.35
CA GLU A 16 -37.32 2.86 4.06
C GLU A 16 -36.11 2.76 3.12
N THR A 17 -36.29 3.16 1.87
CA THR A 17 -35.24 3.14 0.84
C THR A 17 -34.25 4.30 0.97
N PHE A 18 -34.27 5.02 2.11
CA PHE A 18 -33.42 6.17 2.28
C PHE A 18 -31.97 5.72 2.46
N VAL A 19 -31.07 6.28 1.65
CA VAL A 19 -29.64 6.11 1.82
C VAL A 19 -29.23 6.97 3.01
N ILE A 20 -28.63 6.35 4.03
CA ILE A 20 -28.08 7.07 5.18
C ILE A 20 -26.93 7.95 4.68
N ASP A 21 -27.20 9.25 4.55
CA ASP A 21 -26.20 10.25 4.23
C ASP A 21 -25.53 10.72 5.54
N PRO A 22 -24.23 10.39 5.75
CA PRO A 22 -23.51 10.78 6.95
C PRO A 22 -23.37 12.31 7.12
N GLY A 23 -23.65 13.12 6.09
CA GLY A 23 -23.65 14.58 6.15
C GLY A 23 -24.95 15.23 6.67
N MET A 24 -26.06 14.47 6.78
CA MET A 24 -27.35 15.01 7.23
C MET A 24 -27.44 15.11 8.76
N HIS A 25 -27.41 16.33 9.28
CA HIS A 25 -27.67 16.61 10.70
C HIS A 25 -29.10 16.21 11.10
N GLY A 26 -29.26 15.54 12.24
CA GLY A 26 -30.57 15.17 12.81
C GLY A 26 -30.99 13.71 12.61
N GLN A 27 -30.24 12.90 11.86
CA GLN A 27 -30.55 11.48 11.63
C GLN A 27 -30.34 10.55 12.85
N ARG A 28 -29.83 11.07 13.98
CA ARG A 28 -29.73 10.29 15.22
C ARG A 28 -31.08 9.81 15.76
N TYR A 29 -32.18 10.47 15.38
CA TYR A 29 -33.53 10.15 15.85
C TYR A 29 -34.37 9.31 14.87
N THR A 30 -33.94 9.16 13.62
CA THR A 30 -34.49 8.16 12.67
C THR A 30 -33.97 6.79 13.10
N ARG A 31 -34.64 6.20 14.10
CA ARG A 31 -34.25 4.89 14.62
C ARG A 31 -34.64 3.83 13.61
N LEU A 32 -33.62 3.19 13.02
CA LEU A 32 -33.76 1.88 12.38
C LEU A 32 -34.49 0.94 13.35
N ALA A 33 -35.21 -0.05 12.80
CA ALA A 33 -35.88 -1.05 13.61
C ALA A 33 -34.92 -1.69 14.62
N TRP A 34 -35.43 -2.09 15.79
CA TRP A 34 -34.60 -2.54 16.92
C TRP A 34 -33.66 -3.70 16.58
N PHE A 35 -34.02 -4.52 15.60
CA PHE A 35 -33.21 -5.65 15.11
C PHE A 35 -32.07 -5.25 14.16
N TRP A 36 -32.11 -4.02 13.62
CA TRP A 36 -31.02 -3.39 12.85
C TRP A 36 -30.21 -2.38 13.68
N SER A 37 -30.67 -2.03 14.89
CA SER A 37 -29.96 -1.15 15.81
C SER A 37 -29.15 -1.96 16.81
N LEU A 38 -27.86 -1.67 16.95
CA LEU A 38 -27.03 -2.21 18.02
C LEU A 38 -27.12 -1.29 19.23
N ASP A 39 -27.47 -1.83 20.38
CA ASP A 39 -27.41 -1.09 21.64
C ASP A 39 -25.95 -1.00 22.11
N VAL A 40 -25.25 0.04 21.62
CA VAL A 40 -23.84 0.30 21.92
C VAL A 40 -23.53 0.52 23.40
N ASN A 41 -24.55 0.66 24.26
CA ASN A 41 -24.37 0.78 25.71
C ASN A 41 -24.28 -0.58 26.41
N LYS A 42 -24.59 -1.69 25.73
CA LYS A 42 -24.34 -3.04 26.24
C LYS A 42 -22.89 -3.43 25.93
N VAL A 43 -22.01 -3.16 26.88
CA VAL A 43 -20.55 -3.35 26.77
C VAL A 43 -20.15 -4.82 26.51
N ASP A 44 -21.00 -5.80 26.86
CA ASP A 44 -20.72 -7.24 26.77
C ASP A 44 -21.60 -8.00 25.76
N ASP A 45 -22.12 -7.35 24.70
CA ASP A 45 -22.79 -8.09 23.64
C ASP A 45 -21.77 -8.96 22.87
N PRO A 46 -21.90 -10.31 22.85
CA PRO A 46 -21.01 -11.19 22.09
C PRO A 46 -20.88 -10.78 20.61
N TYR A 47 -21.92 -10.18 20.04
CA TYR A 47 -21.89 -9.66 18.68
C TYR A 47 -20.92 -8.48 18.52
N MET A 48 -20.89 -7.55 19.48
CA MET A 48 -19.99 -6.39 19.45
C MET A 48 -18.53 -6.79 19.65
N VAL A 49 -18.28 -7.82 20.47
CA VAL A 49 -16.95 -8.41 20.65
C VAL A 49 -16.46 -9.03 19.33
N GLU A 50 -17.28 -9.85 18.67
CA GLU A 50 -16.92 -10.45 17.38
C GLU A 50 -16.77 -9.41 16.26
N PHE A 51 -17.66 -8.41 16.21
CA PHE A 51 -17.54 -7.28 15.29
C PHE A 51 -16.18 -6.58 15.47
N THR A 52 -15.83 -6.24 16.70
CA THR A 52 -14.59 -5.51 17.02
C THR A 52 -13.36 -6.37 16.71
N ARG A 53 -13.41 -7.67 17.03
CA ARG A 53 -12.37 -8.64 16.71
C ARG A 53 -12.14 -8.77 15.21
N VAL A 54 -13.19 -8.88 14.40
CA VAL A 54 -13.07 -8.94 12.93
C VAL A 54 -12.49 -7.65 12.37
N HIS A 55 -12.90 -6.49 12.87
CA HIS A 55 -12.34 -5.20 12.44
C HIS A 55 -10.87 -5.08 12.79
N TRP A 56 -10.49 -5.49 14.00
CA TRP A 56 -9.10 -5.53 14.42
C TRP A 56 -8.27 -6.49 13.56
N LEU A 57 -8.76 -7.70 13.29
CA LEU A 57 -8.08 -8.67 12.42
C LEU A 57 -7.87 -8.10 11.01
N ARG A 58 -8.87 -7.45 10.42
CA ARG A 58 -8.75 -6.80 9.11
C ARG A 58 -7.74 -5.66 9.13
N ALA A 59 -7.73 -4.84 10.18
CA ALA A 59 -6.76 -3.77 10.34
C ALA A 59 -5.33 -4.31 10.48
N LYS A 60 -5.16 -5.37 11.29
CA LYS A 60 -3.89 -6.07 11.45
C LYS A 60 -3.40 -6.67 10.12
N CYS A 61 -4.25 -7.41 9.40
CA CYS A 61 -3.87 -7.97 8.10
C CYS A 61 -3.46 -6.89 7.08
N LYS A 62 -4.10 -5.71 7.11
CA LYS A 62 -3.67 -4.57 6.27
C LYS A 62 -2.30 -4.04 6.68
N GLN A 63 -2.06 -3.89 7.98
CA GLN A 63 -0.78 -3.47 8.51
C GLN A 63 0.33 -4.46 8.12
N ASP A 64 0.11 -5.75 8.35
CA ASP A 64 1.07 -6.82 8.02
C ASP A 64 1.38 -6.81 6.52
N ARG A 65 0.35 -6.71 5.67
CA ARG A 65 0.52 -6.59 4.21
C ARG A 65 1.31 -5.35 3.81
N TRP A 66 1.03 -4.18 4.39
CA TRP A 66 1.79 -2.96 4.07
C TRP A 66 3.26 -3.07 4.49
N GLN A 67 3.54 -3.77 5.59
CA GLN A 67 4.90 -4.05 6.03
C GLN A 67 5.65 -4.98 5.05
N GLU A 68 4.97 -6.02 4.55
CA GLU A 68 5.50 -6.89 3.49
C GLU A 68 5.75 -6.12 2.19
N GLU A 69 4.76 -5.34 1.71
CA GLU A 69 4.87 -4.53 0.49
C GLU A 69 6.02 -3.54 0.57
N ALA A 70 6.22 -2.88 1.71
CA ALA A 70 7.36 -2.00 1.91
C ALA A 70 8.69 -2.76 1.75
N THR A 71 8.79 -3.97 2.32
CA THR A 71 10.00 -4.80 2.27
C THR A 71 10.31 -5.24 0.84
N ILE A 72 9.28 -5.66 0.10
CA ILE A 72 9.40 -6.02 -1.31
C ILE A 72 9.87 -4.81 -2.13
N LEU A 73 9.23 -3.66 -1.93
CA LEU A 73 9.56 -2.43 -2.65
C LEU A 73 11.03 -2.01 -2.44
N TYR A 74 11.54 -2.13 -1.21
CA TYR A 74 12.95 -1.88 -0.89
C TYR A 74 13.88 -2.76 -1.71
N HIS A 75 13.59 -4.06 -1.80
CA HIS A 75 14.40 -4.99 -2.60
C HIS A 75 14.26 -4.74 -4.10
N GLU A 76 13.06 -4.46 -4.60
CA GLU A 76 12.82 -4.16 -6.02
C GLU A 76 13.57 -2.90 -6.48
N ILE A 77 13.57 -1.83 -5.68
CA ILE A 77 14.30 -0.60 -6.00
C ILE A 77 15.80 -0.88 -6.01
N ASN A 78 16.32 -1.56 -4.98
CA ASN A 78 17.73 -1.95 -4.92
C ASN A 78 18.14 -2.80 -6.12
N TRP A 79 17.36 -3.83 -6.48
CA TRP A 79 17.64 -4.65 -7.66
C TRP A 79 17.61 -3.85 -8.96
N THR A 80 16.69 -2.90 -9.08
CA THR A 80 16.61 -2.00 -10.25
C THR A 80 17.87 -1.14 -10.39
N ILE A 81 18.34 -0.54 -9.29
CA ILE A 81 19.59 0.24 -9.27
C ILE A 81 20.78 -0.65 -9.63
N GLN A 82 20.88 -1.84 -9.04
CA GLN A 82 21.95 -2.79 -9.34
C GLN A 82 21.92 -3.26 -10.80
N TRP A 83 20.72 -3.40 -11.37
CA TRP A 83 20.56 -3.73 -12.78
C TRP A 83 21.07 -2.60 -13.67
N PHE A 84 20.76 -1.33 -13.38
CA PHE A 84 21.32 -0.19 -14.11
C PHE A 84 22.85 -0.15 -14.05
N LYS A 85 23.44 -0.36 -12.87
CA LYS A 85 24.90 -0.45 -12.71
C LYS A 85 25.50 -1.58 -13.54
N ASN A 86 24.83 -2.73 -13.57
CA ASN A 86 25.25 -3.86 -14.38
C ASN A 86 25.18 -3.54 -15.88
N GLN A 87 24.11 -2.89 -16.34
CA GLN A 87 24.00 -2.44 -17.74
C GLN A 87 25.13 -1.48 -18.09
N SER A 88 25.42 -0.50 -17.24
CA SER A 88 26.54 0.43 -17.45
C SER A 88 27.87 -0.33 -17.63
N ARG A 89 28.15 -1.32 -16.77
CA ARG A 89 29.35 -2.17 -16.86
C ARG A 89 29.40 -2.97 -18.16
N ILE A 90 28.28 -3.54 -18.61
CA ILE A 90 28.21 -4.29 -19.88
C ILE A 90 28.58 -3.37 -21.05
N TRP A 91 27.99 -2.18 -21.11
CA TRP A 91 28.29 -1.20 -22.17
C TRP A 91 29.73 -0.70 -22.11
N LEU A 92 30.29 -0.50 -20.92
CA LEU A 92 31.70 -0.16 -20.74
C LEU A 92 32.62 -1.27 -21.27
N GLY A 93 32.29 -2.55 -21.01
CA GLY A 93 33.01 -3.69 -21.55
C GLY A 93 32.93 -3.79 -23.09
N GLN A 94 31.83 -3.35 -23.70
CA GLN A 94 31.70 -3.27 -25.16
C GLN A 94 32.53 -2.13 -25.75
N MET A 95 32.62 -1.00 -25.05
CA MET A 95 33.49 0.11 -25.42
C MET A 95 34.96 -0.33 -25.45
N THR A 96 35.41 -1.05 -24.41
CA THR A 96 36.80 -1.53 -24.32
C THR A 96 37.11 -2.61 -25.36
N SER A 97 36.15 -3.51 -25.63
CA SER A 97 36.33 -4.61 -26.60
C SER A 97 36.34 -4.18 -28.06
N SER A 98 35.80 -3.00 -28.37
CA SER A 98 35.86 -2.46 -29.73
C SER A 98 37.27 -1.92 -29.93
N GLU A 99 38.13 -2.57 -30.71
CA GLU A 99 39.48 -2.08 -31.04
C GLU A 99 39.68 -1.80 -32.53
N GLY A 100 40.25 -0.63 -32.86
CA GLY A 100 40.51 -0.19 -34.23
C GLY A 100 39.83 1.13 -34.63
N SER A 101 40.44 1.83 -35.60
CA SER A 101 39.95 3.12 -36.13
C SER A 101 38.55 3.00 -36.75
N ASP A 102 38.24 1.86 -37.37
CA ASP A 102 36.96 1.60 -38.03
C ASP A 102 35.80 1.38 -37.05
N GLN A 103 36.10 1.14 -35.77
CA GLN A 103 35.12 0.90 -34.70
C GLN A 103 34.90 2.12 -33.79
N GLN A 104 35.44 3.29 -34.17
CA GLN A 104 35.33 4.51 -33.36
C GLN A 104 33.88 4.93 -33.10
N GLY A 105 32.99 4.80 -34.09
CA GLY A 105 31.56 5.08 -33.90
C GLY A 105 30.90 4.19 -32.85
N LYS A 106 31.23 2.88 -32.86
CA LYS A 106 30.70 1.91 -31.87
C LYS A 106 31.21 2.21 -30.47
N ARG A 107 32.50 2.56 -30.33
CA ARG A 107 33.08 3.01 -29.05
C ARG A 107 32.34 4.21 -28.48
N CYS A 108 32.13 5.26 -29.28
CA CYS A 108 31.43 6.46 -28.84
C CYS A 108 29.98 6.16 -28.44
N TYR A 109 29.28 5.30 -29.19
CA TYR A 109 27.92 4.91 -28.85
C TYR A 109 27.86 4.08 -27.56
N ALA A 110 28.75 3.09 -27.40
CA ALA A 110 28.83 2.30 -26.18
C ALA A 110 29.15 3.16 -24.95
N ALA A 111 30.07 4.13 -25.09
CA ALA A 111 30.37 5.09 -24.03
C ALA A 111 29.14 5.93 -23.64
N LYS A 112 28.37 6.40 -24.63
CA LYS A 112 27.12 7.13 -24.39
C LYS A 112 26.10 6.27 -23.64
N GLN A 113 25.93 5.01 -24.03
CA GLN A 113 25.03 4.08 -23.35
C GLN A 113 25.47 3.82 -21.91
N ALA A 114 26.76 3.55 -21.68
CA ALA A 114 27.31 3.35 -20.35
C ALA A 114 27.04 4.56 -19.43
N ALA A 115 27.28 5.77 -19.93
CA ALA A 115 27.01 7.02 -19.20
C ALA A 115 25.52 7.23 -18.91
N MET A 116 24.64 6.89 -19.85
CA MET A 116 23.18 6.98 -19.65
C MET A 116 22.73 6.05 -18.51
N TRP A 117 23.14 4.77 -18.54
CA TRP A 117 22.79 3.80 -17.50
C TRP A 117 23.38 4.17 -16.15
N GLN A 118 24.62 4.69 -16.13
CA GLN A 118 25.25 5.18 -14.91
C GLN A 118 24.44 6.32 -14.29
N LYS A 119 24.00 7.29 -15.11
CA LYS A 119 23.16 8.40 -14.64
C LYS A 119 21.81 7.93 -14.11
N MET A 120 21.21 6.90 -14.72
CA MET A 120 19.98 6.30 -14.19
C MET A 120 20.19 5.65 -12.81
N ALA A 121 21.32 4.97 -12.61
CA ALA A 121 21.67 4.39 -11.32
C ALA A 121 21.84 5.48 -10.24
N GLU A 122 22.61 6.53 -10.53
CA GLU A 122 22.86 7.65 -9.60
C GLU A 122 21.56 8.39 -9.22
N ASN A 123 20.71 8.66 -10.21
CA ASN A 123 19.40 9.24 -9.97
C ASN A 123 18.52 8.34 -9.09
N GLY A 124 18.54 7.02 -9.35
CA GLY A 124 17.81 6.04 -8.57
C GLY A 124 18.29 5.99 -7.11
N GLU A 125 19.60 5.99 -6.88
CA GLU A 125 20.19 6.03 -5.54
C GLU A 125 19.81 7.29 -4.78
N THR A 126 19.95 8.46 -5.42
CA THR A 126 19.61 9.75 -4.81
C THR A 126 18.13 9.81 -4.42
N ALA A 127 17.24 9.36 -5.32
CA ALA A 127 15.81 9.32 -5.03
C ALA A 127 15.49 8.32 -3.91
N PHE A 128 16.15 7.17 -3.90
CA PHE A 128 15.93 6.14 -2.89
C PHE A 128 16.45 6.54 -1.51
N GLU A 129 17.60 7.21 -1.44
CA GLU A 129 18.13 7.77 -0.19
C GLU A 129 17.20 8.83 0.40
N ALA A 130 16.62 9.70 -0.43
CA ALA A 130 15.64 10.68 0.01
C ALA A 130 14.42 10.00 0.64
N VAL A 131 13.84 8.99 -0.03
CA VAL A 131 12.72 8.20 0.49
C VAL A 131 13.09 7.49 1.80
N CYS A 132 14.25 6.84 1.86
CA CYS A 132 14.72 6.19 3.08
C CYS A 132 14.90 7.18 4.24
N SER A 133 15.24 8.43 3.95
CA SER A 133 15.38 9.48 4.96
C SER A 133 14.03 9.94 5.52
N ASP A 134 13.00 10.02 4.68
CA ASP A 134 11.65 10.48 5.06
C ASP A 134 10.85 9.43 5.84
N PHE A 135 11.04 8.14 5.52
CA PHE A 135 10.28 7.05 6.13
C PHE A 135 11.09 6.27 7.18
N LEU A 136 10.85 6.59 8.46
CA LEU A 136 11.50 5.93 9.61
C LEU A 136 11.33 4.40 9.63
N VAL A 137 10.22 3.88 9.08
CA VAL A 137 9.94 2.44 8.98
C VAL A 137 10.99 1.71 8.14
N ILE A 138 11.59 2.40 7.17
CA ILE A 138 12.55 1.84 6.20
C ILE A 138 14.00 2.06 6.69
N ARG A 139 14.23 3.00 7.63
CA ARG A 139 15.59 3.34 8.12
C ARG A 139 16.33 2.18 8.78
N GLY A 140 15.62 1.17 9.28
CA GLY A 140 16.21 0.00 9.94
C GLY A 140 16.67 -1.11 9.00
N TRP A 141 16.56 -0.95 7.68
CA TRP A 141 16.83 -2.00 6.69
C TRP A 141 18.18 -1.88 5.97
N LYS A 142 19.11 -1.12 6.59
CA LYS A 142 20.52 -1.06 6.19
C LYS A 142 21.32 -2.23 6.75
#